data_AF-A0A1A6GM66-F1
#
_entry.id   AF-A0A1A6GM66-F1
#
_cell.length_a   1.000
_cell.length_b   1.000
_cell.length_c   1.000
_cell.angle_alpha   90.00
_cell.angle_beta   90.00
_cell.angle_gamma   90.00
#
_symmetry.space_group_name_H-M   'P 1'
#
loop_
_entity.id
_entity.type
_entity.pdbx_description
1 polymer ?
#
loop_
_entity_poly.entity_id
_entity_poly.type
_entity_poly.pdbx_seq_one_letter_code
_entity_poly.pdbx_strand_id
1 'polypeptide(L)'
;MVQKSFQQWLMGKRKGKEIEEQQQCLRCSSAVEDQLCGRDPTLTDELLNILTELTQLSKTTNAKVALRARQVLIASHLPSYELRHNQVESIFLSAIDMYGHQFCIENLQVYVRRAYIAYELNSVQHRQLKDNTCVVEFQFMLPTSHPNRMSFASNLNHYGMTHVASVSDVLLDNSFTPPCQRMGGMVSFRTFEDFVRIFDEIMGCFCDSPPQSPTFPESGHTSLYDEDKFEEDRIYRHLEPALAFQLELNRMRNFDLTAIPCANHKMHLYLGAAKVEVGTEVTDYRFFVRAIIRHSDLVTKIMFQAYGDKQGPLHGMLINTPYVTKDLLQSKRFQAQSLGTTYIYDIPEMFRQSLIKLWESMSTQAFFPSPPLPSDMLTYTELVLDDQGQLIGMVAWKMSLKSPEYPDGRDIIVIGNDITYRIGSFGPQEDLLFLRASELARAEGIPRIYVAANSGARIGLAEEIRHMFHVAWVDPEDPYKVQPTRR
;
A
#
# COMPACT_ATOMS: atom_id res chain seq x y z
N MET A 1 49.37 3.08 2.82
CA MET A 1 49.73 1.67 3.11
C MET A 1 48.62 0.71 2.67
N VAL A 2 47.36 0.97 3.05
CA VAL A 2 46.16 0.17 2.72
C VAL A 2 45.92 -0.02 1.21
N GLN A 3 46.08 1.04 0.41
CA GLN A 3 45.87 1.00 -1.04
C GLN A 3 46.89 0.12 -1.79
N LYS A 4 48.14 0.09 -1.30
CA LYS A 4 49.20 -0.81 -1.83
C LYS A 4 48.94 -2.27 -1.47
N SER A 5 48.42 -2.53 -0.27
CA SER A 5 48.02 -3.88 0.16
C SER A 5 46.84 -4.43 -0.66
N PHE A 6 45.90 -3.58 -1.05
CA PHE A 6 44.77 -3.95 -1.91
C PHE A 6 45.18 -4.22 -3.37
N GLN A 7 46.11 -3.43 -3.93
CA GLN A 7 46.68 -3.71 -5.25
C GLN A 7 47.51 -5.01 -5.30
N GLN A 8 48.28 -5.31 -4.24
CA GLN A 8 48.99 -6.59 -4.14
C GLN A 8 48.03 -7.79 -4.07
N TRP A 9 46.85 -7.61 -3.48
CA TRP A 9 45.80 -8.63 -3.39
C TRP A 9 45.14 -8.94 -4.75
N LEU A 10 44.86 -7.91 -5.58
CA LEU A 10 44.33 -8.07 -6.94
C LEU A 10 45.26 -8.89 -7.85
N MET A 11 46.57 -8.73 -7.69
CA MET A 11 47.58 -9.49 -8.45
C MET A 11 47.69 -10.95 -8.01
N GLY A 12 47.27 -11.28 -6.77
CA GLY A 12 47.26 -12.65 -6.24
C GLY A 12 46.10 -13.52 -6.74
N LYS A 13 44.97 -12.91 -7.14
CA LYS A 13 43.75 -13.63 -7.58
C LYS A 13 43.86 -14.39 -8.91
N ARG A 14 44.98 -14.27 -9.64
CA ARG A 14 45.22 -15.04 -10.86
C ARG A 14 45.56 -16.52 -10.62
N LYS A 15 45.78 -16.93 -9.37
CA LYS A 15 46.03 -18.34 -9.01
C LYS A 15 44.94 -18.81 -8.05
N GLY A 16 44.03 -19.63 -8.55
CA GLY A 16 42.92 -20.18 -7.79
C GLY A 16 43.38 -20.91 -6.53
N LYS A 17 42.90 -20.45 -5.37
CA LYS A 17 42.98 -21.15 -4.08
C LYS A 17 41.71 -20.93 -3.25
N GLU A 18 41.55 -21.85 -2.30
CA GLU A 18 40.34 -22.42 -1.70
C GLU A 18 39.44 -21.48 -0.88
N ILE A 19 38.25 -22.02 -0.59
CA ILE A 19 37.02 -21.37 -0.09
C ILE A 19 37.17 -20.73 1.31
N GLU A 20 38.12 -21.18 2.14
CA GLU A 20 38.34 -20.60 3.49
C GLU A 20 39.10 -19.27 3.45
N GLU A 21 40.11 -19.11 2.58
CA GLU A 21 40.80 -17.83 2.38
C GLU A 21 39.85 -16.78 1.78
N GLN A 22 38.83 -17.22 1.03
CA GLN A 22 37.79 -16.34 0.48
C GLN A 22 36.87 -15.78 1.57
N GLN A 23 36.51 -16.57 2.60
CA GLN A 23 35.70 -16.10 3.74
C GLN A 23 36.44 -15.15 4.68
N GLN A 24 37.76 -15.32 4.83
CA GLN A 24 38.59 -14.39 5.60
C GLN A 24 38.87 -13.11 4.80
N CYS A 25 39.04 -13.21 3.47
CA CYS A 25 39.06 -12.07 2.55
C CYS A 25 37.75 -11.26 2.57
N LEU A 26 36.60 -11.94 2.66
CA LEU A 26 35.26 -11.31 2.73
C LEU A 26 35.12 -10.36 3.93
N ARG A 27 35.67 -10.73 5.10
CA ARG A 27 35.68 -9.87 6.30
C ARG A 27 36.62 -8.68 6.15
N CYS A 28 37.84 -8.90 5.63
CA CYS A 28 38.81 -7.83 5.40
C CYS A 28 38.34 -6.81 4.35
N SER A 29 37.72 -7.24 3.25
CA SER A 29 37.13 -6.32 2.25
C SER A 29 36.01 -5.47 2.85
N SER A 30 35.13 -6.05 3.68
CA SER A 30 34.07 -5.27 4.34
C SER A 30 34.61 -4.21 5.30
N ALA A 31 35.70 -4.51 6.04
CA ALA A 31 36.32 -3.57 6.96
C ALA A 31 37.04 -2.42 6.25
N VAL A 32 37.64 -2.69 5.09
CA VAL A 32 38.30 -1.66 4.25
C VAL A 32 37.25 -0.75 3.59
N GLU A 33 36.12 -1.32 3.14
CA GLU A 33 34.99 -0.56 2.60
C GLU A 33 34.31 0.33 3.65
N ASP A 34 34.14 -0.16 4.89
CA ASP A 34 33.61 0.64 6.00
C ASP A 34 34.53 1.83 6.36
N GLN A 35 35.86 1.68 6.22
CA GLN A 35 36.82 2.75 6.46
C GLN A 35 36.88 3.80 5.33
N LEU A 36 36.55 3.41 4.09
CA LEU A 36 36.47 4.31 2.94
C LEU A 36 35.16 5.10 2.92
N CYS A 37 34.07 4.55 3.45
CA CYS A 37 32.76 5.23 3.51
C CYS A 37 32.74 6.48 4.41
N GLY A 38 33.72 6.62 5.32
CA GLY A 38 33.78 7.73 6.29
C GLY A 38 34.62 8.93 5.86
N ARG A 39 35.37 8.88 4.75
CA ARG A 39 36.27 9.96 4.34
C ARG A 39 36.24 10.22 2.83
N ASP A 40 35.82 11.43 2.50
CA ASP A 40 35.84 12.13 1.20
C ASP A 40 34.93 11.63 0.06
N PRO A 41 34.19 12.56 -0.60
CA PRO A 41 33.30 12.25 -1.73
C PRO A 41 34.01 12.06 -3.09
N THR A 42 35.35 12.13 -3.15
CA THR A 42 36.09 11.95 -4.41
C THR A 42 36.72 10.56 -4.47
N LEU A 43 35.90 9.56 -4.80
CA LEU A 43 36.43 8.26 -5.24
C LEU A 43 37.18 8.44 -6.55
N THR A 44 38.36 7.85 -6.68
CA THR A 44 39.11 7.85 -7.94
C THR A 44 38.41 6.97 -8.99
N ASP A 45 38.51 7.34 -10.26
CA ASP A 45 37.89 6.60 -11.39
C ASP A 45 38.29 5.11 -11.44
N GLU A 46 39.52 4.79 -11.03
CA GLU A 46 39.98 3.39 -10.90
C GLU A 46 39.17 2.60 -9.87
N LEU A 47 38.81 3.21 -8.74
CA LEU A 47 38.07 2.54 -7.68
C LEU A 47 36.59 2.37 -8.07
N LEU A 48 36.02 3.34 -8.79
CA LEU A 48 34.67 3.25 -9.36
C LEU A 48 34.56 2.08 -10.35
N ASN A 49 35.55 1.89 -11.22
CA ASN A 49 35.58 0.78 -12.17
C ASN A 49 35.66 -0.58 -11.46
N ILE A 50 36.54 -0.71 -10.46
CA ILE A 50 36.68 -1.96 -9.69
C ILE A 50 35.39 -2.30 -8.92
N LEU A 51 34.79 -1.30 -8.27
CA LEU A 51 33.52 -1.49 -7.55
C LEU A 51 32.40 -1.89 -8.52
N THR A 52 32.37 -1.31 -9.73
CA THR A 52 31.39 -1.66 -10.76
C THR A 52 31.52 -3.12 -11.19
N GLU A 53 32.74 -3.63 -11.41
CA GLU A 53 32.97 -5.06 -11.68
C GLU A 53 32.55 -5.95 -10.52
N LEU A 54 32.80 -5.54 -9.27
CA LEU A 54 32.37 -6.30 -8.08
C LEU A 54 30.83 -6.40 -7.98
N THR A 55 30.08 -5.42 -8.49
CA THR A 55 28.60 -5.51 -8.52
C THR A 55 28.05 -6.52 -9.53
N GLN A 56 28.86 -6.97 -10.50
CA GLN A 56 28.43 -7.94 -11.52
C GLN A 56 28.54 -9.40 -11.05
N LEU A 57 29.06 -9.64 -9.85
CA LEU A 57 29.16 -10.98 -9.27
C LEU A 57 27.77 -11.53 -8.92
N SER A 58 27.32 -12.58 -9.64
CA SER A 58 25.98 -13.17 -9.51
C SER A 58 25.90 -14.44 -8.65
N LYS A 59 27.03 -14.99 -8.19
CA LYS A 59 27.06 -16.21 -7.36
C LYS A 59 26.58 -15.93 -5.93
N THR A 60 25.80 -16.85 -5.38
CA THR A 60 25.22 -16.76 -4.01
C THR A 60 26.26 -16.57 -2.91
N THR A 61 27.46 -17.14 -3.08
CA THR A 61 28.60 -17.00 -2.14
C THR A 61 29.14 -15.57 -2.08
N ASN A 62 29.03 -14.81 -3.17
CA ASN A 62 29.63 -13.48 -3.33
C ASN A 62 28.60 -12.35 -3.24
N ALA A 63 27.32 -12.68 -3.04
CA ALA A 63 26.22 -11.73 -3.02
C ALA A 63 26.43 -10.59 -1.99
N LYS A 64 27.02 -10.89 -0.82
CA LYS A 64 27.30 -9.89 0.22
C LYS A 64 28.29 -8.82 -0.22
N VAL A 65 29.32 -9.18 -0.99
CA VAL A 65 30.32 -8.22 -1.52
C VAL A 65 29.74 -7.43 -2.66
N ALA A 66 29.01 -8.08 -3.57
CA ALA A 66 28.33 -7.38 -4.66
C ALA A 66 27.35 -6.31 -4.12
N LEU A 67 26.62 -6.64 -3.05
CA LEU A 67 25.74 -5.71 -2.34
C LEU A 67 26.51 -4.57 -1.67
N ARG A 68 27.62 -4.86 -0.99
CA ARG A 68 28.44 -3.83 -0.32
C ARG A 68 29.14 -2.90 -1.32
N ALA A 69 29.72 -3.42 -2.38
CA ALA A 69 30.29 -2.62 -3.46
C ALA A 69 29.24 -1.68 -4.07
N ARG A 70 28.00 -2.16 -4.26
CA ARG A 70 26.88 -1.33 -4.72
C ARG A 70 26.50 -0.25 -3.70
N GLN A 71 26.54 -0.54 -2.40
CA GLN A 71 26.29 0.47 -1.36
C GLN A 71 27.34 1.59 -1.37
N VAL A 72 28.62 1.26 -1.55
CA VAL A 72 29.72 2.24 -1.62
C VAL A 72 29.56 3.14 -2.86
N LEU A 73 29.25 2.56 -4.03
CA LEU A 73 28.97 3.33 -5.25
C LEU A 73 27.78 4.28 -5.11
N ILE A 74 26.72 3.85 -4.42
CA ILE A 74 25.56 4.70 -4.15
C ILE A 74 25.95 5.84 -3.20
N ALA A 75 26.73 5.53 -2.16
CA ALA A 75 27.17 6.50 -1.17
C ALA A 75 28.10 7.57 -1.78
N SER A 76 28.94 7.22 -2.76
CA SER A 76 29.84 8.17 -3.43
C SER A 76 29.15 9.10 -4.41
N HIS A 77 28.05 8.67 -5.02
CA HIS A 77 27.25 9.53 -5.92
C HIS A 77 26.28 10.46 -5.16
N LEU A 78 26.10 10.25 -3.86
CA LEU A 78 25.30 11.13 -3.01
C LEU A 78 26.23 12.19 -2.38
N PRO A 79 25.85 13.48 -2.37
CA PRO A 79 26.59 14.47 -1.60
C PRO A 79 26.65 14.03 -0.13
N SER A 80 27.84 14.17 0.47
CA SER A 80 28.10 13.72 1.84
C SER A 80 27.05 14.27 2.80
N TYR A 81 26.79 13.55 3.89
CA TYR A 81 25.84 14.00 4.91
C TYR A 81 26.16 15.42 5.38
N GLU A 82 27.44 15.73 5.60
CA GLU A 82 27.90 17.06 5.99
C GLU A 82 27.61 18.13 4.94
N LEU A 83 27.82 17.86 3.65
CA LEU A 83 27.54 18.86 2.61
C LEU A 83 26.04 19.16 2.50
N ARG A 84 25.20 18.12 2.67
CA ARG A 84 23.73 18.26 2.72
C ARG A 84 23.28 18.97 4.00
N HIS A 85 23.90 18.67 5.14
CA HIS A 85 23.62 19.30 6.42
C HIS A 85 23.93 20.79 6.36
N ASN A 86 25.13 21.16 5.89
CA ASN A 86 25.56 22.55 5.76
C ASN A 86 24.68 23.35 4.78
N GLN A 87 24.19 22.72 3.70
CA GLN A 87 23.24 23.38 2.79
C GLN A 87 21.89 23.66 3.46
N VAL A 88 21.34 22.70 4.20
CA VAL A 88 20.07 22.86 4.92
C VAL A 88 20.22 23.85 6.07
N GLU A 89 21.30 23.74 6.84
CA GLU A 89 21.64 24.67 7.91
C GLU A 89 21.79 26.10 7.38
N SER A 90 22.45 26.29 6.24
CA SER A 90 22.54 27.60 5.56
C SER A 90 21.15 28.17 5.19
N ILE A 91 20.22 27.33 4.72
CA ILE A 91 18.83 27.72 4.42
C ILE A 91 18.14 28.23 5.69
N PHE A 92 18.24 27.51 6.81
CA PHE A 92 17.56 27.88 8.07
C PHE A 92 18.24 29.05 8.79
N LEU A 93 19.58 29.10 8.80
CA LEU A 93 20.35 30.19 9.41
C LEU A 93 20.20 31.50 8.64
N SER A 94 20.02 31.45 7.31
CA SER A 94 19.72 32.64 6.50
C SER A 94 18.38 33.31 6.86
N ALA A 95 17.51 32.61 7.60
CA ALA A 95 16.24 33.14 8.10
C ALA A 95 16.31 33.71 9.54
N ILE A 96 17.43 33.52 10.26
CA ILE A 96 17.59 33.89 11.68
C ILE A 96 18.65 35.02 11.86
N ASP A 97 18.92 35.82 10.84
CA ASP A 97 19.92 36.88 10.98
C ASP A 97 19.46 37.93 12.01
N MET A 98 20.27 38.09 13.06
CA MET A 98 20.02 38.99 14.19
C MET A 98 20.42 40.45 13.90
N TYR A 99 21.13 40.72 12.79
CA TYR A 99 21.72 42.03 12.52
C TYR A 99 20.99 42.84 11.43
N GLY A 100 19.85 42.35 10.94
CA GLY A 100 18.85 43.18 10.25
C GLY A 100 19.25 43.70 8.86
N HIS A 101 20.19 43.07 8.16
CA HIS A 101 20.62 43.57 6.83
C HIS A 101 20.25 42.71 5.62
N GLN A 102 19.85 41.44 5.78
CA GLN A 102 19.15 40.73 4.68
C GLN A 102 18.38 39.50 5.17
N PHE A 103 17.08 39.66 5.45
CA PHE A 103 16.20 38.53 5.79
C PHE A 103 15.81 37.75 4.54
N CYS A 104 16.35 36.55 4.35
CA CYS A 104 15.98 35.68 3.22
C CYS A 104 14.82 34.74 3.58
N ILE A 105 13.63 35.32 3.87
CA ILE A 105 12.44 34.54 4.22
C ILE A 105 11.94 33.63 3.09
N GLU A 106 12.36 33.94 1.86
CA GLU A 106 12.10 33.16 0.65
C GLU A 106 12.50 31.69 0.80
N ASN A 107 13.56 31.41 1.57
CA ASN A 107 14.05 30.05 1.82
C ASN A 107 13.05 29.21 2.63
N LEU A 108 12.43 29.79 3.66
CA LEU A 108 11.37 29.12 4.43
C LEU A 108 10.11 28.94 3.56
N GLN A 109 9.76 29.93 2.73
CA GLN A 109 8.62 29.81 1.82
C GLN A 109 8.84 28.71 0.77
N VAL A 110 10.05 28.61 0.21
CA VAL A 110 10.43 27.53 -0.71
C VAL A 110 10.36 26.18 -0.02
N TYR A 111 10.77 26.09 1.24
CA TYR A 111 10.63 24.87 2.03
C TYR A 111 9.16 24.47 2.21
N VAL A 112 8.28 25.40 2.63
CA VAL A 112 6.83 25.15 2.75
C VAL A 112 6.24 24.71 1.42
N ARG A 113 6.53 25.41 0.32
CA ARG A 113 6.06 25.04 -1.02
C ARG A 113 6.55 23.68 -1.48
N ARG A 114 7.74 23.25 -1.02
CA ARG A 114 8.31 21.92 -1.31
C ARG A 114 7.76 20.81 -0.43
N ALA A 115 7.45 21.09 0.83
CA ALA A 115 6.85 20.11 1.74
C ALA A 115 5.38 19.86 1.37
N TYR A 116 4.65 20.91 1.02
CA TYR A 116 3.22 20.89 0.72
C TYR A 116 2.89 20.75 -0.78
N ILE A 117 3.77 20.15 -1.60
CA ILE A 117 3.54 19.96 -3.05
C ILE A 117 2.23 19.21 -3.35
N ALA A 118 1.86 18.25 -2.49
CA ALA A 118 0.63 17.48 -2.65
C ALA A 118 -0.65 18.26 -2.28
N TYR A 119 -0.50 19.43 -1.65
CA TYR A 119 -1.60 20.24 -1.11
C TYR A 119 -1.78 21.49 -1.97
N GLU A 120 -3.00 22.00 -1.98
CA GLU A 120 -3.31 23.27 -2.64
C GLU A 120 -3.03 24.40 -1.65
N LEU A 121 -1.90 25.10 -1.83
CA LEU A 121 -1.50 26.25 -1.00
C LEU A 121 -2.26 27.50 -1.46
N ASN A 122 -3.14 28.01 -0.60
CA ASN A 122 -3.97 29.18 -0.87
C ASN A 122 -3.22 30.49 -0.61
N SER A 123 -2.47 30.54 0.50
CA SER A 123 -1.70 31.71 0.90
C SER A 123 -0.44 31.31 1.66
N VAL A 124 0.64 32.04 1.44
CA VAL A 124 1.87 31.98 2.23
C VAL A 124 2.25 33.41 2.59
N GLN A 125 2.13 33.76 3.86
CA GLN A 125 2.39 35.07 4.41
C GLN A 125 3.49 34.99 5.47
N HIS A 126 4.07 36.12 5.83
CA HIS A 126 5.01 36.21 6.93
C HIS A 126 4.61 37.30 7.90
N ARG A 127 4.79 37.02 9.19
CA ARG A 127 4.50 37.93 10.30
C ARG A 127 5.76 38.03 11.17
N GLN A 128 6.18 39.25 11.43
CA GLN A 128 7.30 39.50 12.35
C GLN A 128 6.75 39.76 13.76
N LEU A 129 7.26 39.01 14.74
CA LEU A 129 6.96 39.19 16.16
C LEU A 129 7.76 40.35 16.75
N LYS A 130 7.42 40.72 17.99
CA LYS A 130 8.05 41.83 18.72
C LYS A 130 9.54 41.63 18.98
N ASP A 131 9.99 40.37 19.04
CA ASP A 131 11.40 39.99 19.23
C ASP A 131 12.13 39.74 17.90
N ASN A 132 11.68 40.37 16.81
CA ASN A 132 12.20 40.18 15.44
C ASN A 132 12.12 38.74 14.88
N THR A 133 11.51 37.79 15.62
CA THR A 133 11.28 36.42 15.16
C THR A 133 10.25 36.43 14.03
N CYS A 134 10.55 35.78 12.90
CA CYS A 134 9.64 35.74 11.78
C CYS A 134 8.88 34.41 11.69
N VAL A 135 7.55 34.51 11.66
CA VAL A 135 6.62 33.38 11.52
C VAL A 135 6.10 33.37 10.09
N VAL A 136 6.26 32.24 9.40
CA VAL A 136 5.60 31.99 8.11
C VAL A 136 4.27 31.33 8.38
N GLU A 137 3.19 32.02 8.02
CA GLU A 137 1.82 31.54 8.13
C GLU A 137 1.34 31.11 6.75
N PHE A 138 0.77 29.91 6.64
CA PHE A 138 0.25 29.42 5.36
C PHE A 138 -1.08 28.72 5.53
N GLN A 139 -1.94 28.87 4.53
CA GLN A 139 -3.22 28.20 4.46
C GLN A 139 -3.20 27.22 3.29
N PHE A 140 -3.69 26.02 3.54
CA PHE A 140 -3.68 24.95 2.54
C PHE A 140 -4.96 24.13 2.61
N MET A 141 -5.36 23.56 1.48
CA MET A 141 -6.43 22.57 1.40
C MET A 141 -5.85 21.17 1.30
N LEU A 142 -6.51 20.23 1.98
CA LEU A 142 -6.17 18.80 1.91
C LEU A 142 -6.26 18.29 0.45
N PRO A 143 -5.43 17.32 0.03
CA PRO A 143 -5.47 16.75 -1.32
C PRO A 143 -6.84 16.13 -1.63
N THR A 144 -7.25 16.09 -2.89
CA THR A 144 -8.53 15.47 -3.33
C THR A 144 -8.65 14.00 -2.93
N SER A 145 -7.52 13.32 -2.79
CA SER A 145 -7.40 11.92 -2.37
C SER A 145 -7.45 11.72 -0.85
N HIS A 146 -7.53 12.79 -0.05
CA HIS A 146 -7.60 12.71 1.40
C HIS A 146 -9.02 12.30 1.87
N PRO A 147 -9.16 11.37 2.84
CA PRO A 147 -10.46 10.91 3.34
C PRO A 147 -11.43 12.05 3.73
N ASN A 148 -10.95 13.04 4.49
CA ASN A 148 -11.76 14.19 4.91
C ASN A 148 -12.29 15.05 3.74
N ARG A 149 -11.61 15.06 2.58
CA ARG A 149 -12.07 15.76 1.36
C ARG A 149 -12.99 14.88 0.52
N MET A 150 -12.75 13.57 0.50
CA MET A 150 -13.62 12.60 -0.19
C MET A 150 -15.00 12.45 0.48
N SER A 151 -15.06 12.39 1.81
CA SER A 151 -16.33 12.33 2.56
C SER A 151 -17.21 13.57 2.36
N PHE A 152 -16.60 14.73 2.11
CA PHE A 152 -17.31 15.96 1.80
C PHE A 152 -17.95 15.93 0.41
N ALA A 153 -17.26 15.34 -0.57
CA ALA A 153 -17.77 15.18 -1.93
C ALA A 153 -18.91 14.15 -2.01
N SER A 154 -18.87 13.07 -1.22
CA SER A 154 -19.93 12.06 -1.18
C SER A 154 -21.20 12.55 -0.47
N ASN A 155 -21.10 13.44 0.52
CA ASN A 155 -22.26 14.03 1.19
C ASN A 155 -23.08 14.97 0.28
N LEU A 156 -22.43 15.66 -0.67
CA LEU A 156 -23.14 16.42 -1.71
C LEU A 156 -23.93 15.51 -2.65
N ASN A 157 -23.41 14.32 -2.95
CA ASN A 157 -24.06 13.36 -3.85
C ASN A 157 -25.22 12.58 -3.20
N HIS A 158 -25.41 12.66 -1.88
CA HIS A 158 -26.53 12.01 -1.21
C HIS A 158 -27.84 12.82 -1.30
N TYR A 159 -27.77 14.11 -1.61
CA TYR A 159 -28.93 14.92 -2.00
C TYR A 159 -29.03 14.94 -3.52
N GLY A 160 -29.69 13.93 -4.08
CA GLY A 160 -29.88 13.79 -5.52
C GLY A 160 -30.57 15.01 -6.15
N MET A 161 -29.80 15.95 -6.67
CA MET A 161 -30.25 16.97 -7.62
C MET A 161 -29.13 17.24 -8.63
N THR A 162 -29.25 16.63 -9.81
CA THR A 162 -28.56 17.04 -11.04
C THR A 162 -29.06 18.42 -11.46
N HIS A 163 -28.54 19.48 -10.85
CA HIS A 163 -28.55 20.81 -11.45
C HIS A 163 -27.18 21.46 -11.23
N VAL A 164 -26.69 22.10 -12.29
CA VAL A 164 -25.44 22.85 -12.35
C VAL A 164 -25.45 23.93 -11.25
N ALA A 165 -24.90 23.63 -10.08
CA ALA A 165 -24.67 24.62 -9.05
C ALA A 165 -23.41 25.41 -9.45
N SER A 166 -23.59 26.71 -9.66
CA SER A 166 -22.49 27.62 -9.93
C SER A 166 -21.54 27.65 -8.73
N VAL A 167 -20.24 27.64 -9.01
CA VAL A 167 -19.15 27.83 -8.01
C VAL A 167 -19.39 29.10 -7.16
N SER A 168 -20.21 30.03 -7.66
CA SER A 168 -20.58 31.28 -7.01
C SER A 168 -21.57 31.16 -5.84
N ASP A 169 -22.42 30.13 -5.78
CA ASP A 169 -23.50 30.07 -4.76
C ASP A 169 -23.03 29.54 -3.39
N VAL A 170 -21.83 28.95 -3.32
CA VAL A 170 -21.18 28.50 -2.07
C VAL A 170 -20.29 29.59 -1.46
N LEU A 171 -20.00 30.67 -2.20
CA LEU A 171 -19.08 31.74 -1.79
C LEU A 171 -19.76 32.92 -1.08
N LEU A 172 -21.07 32.87 -0.83
CA LEU A 172 -21.82 33.99 -0.26
C LEU A 172 -21.96 33.99 1.27
N ASP A 173 -21.42 32.99 1.98
CA ASP A 173 -21.41 32.99 3.44
C ASP A 173 -19.97 33.07 3.96
N ASN A 174 -19.52 34.29 4.25
CA ASN A 174 -18.18 34.65 4.75
C ASN A 174 -17.83 34.07 6.14
N SER A 175 -18.56 33.05 6.62
CA SER A 175 -18.49 32.48 7.96
C SER A 175 -18.10 31.01 8.01
N PHE A 176 -17.93 30.32 6.88
CA PHE A 176 -17.50 28.93 6.86
C PHE A 176 -16.19 28.76 6.09
N THR A 177 -15.07 28.66 6.82
CA THR A 177 -13.87 28.03 6.27
C THR A 177 -14.21 26.59 5.88
N PRO A 178 -13.93 26.14 4.64
CA PRO A 178 -14.14 24.75 4.25
C PRO A 178 -13.47 23.81 5.25
N PRO A 179 -14.11 22.73 5.70
CA PRO A 179 -13.52 21.80 6.69
C PRO A 179 -12.28 21.04 6.18
N CYS A 180 -11.94 21.20 4.90
CA CYS A 180 -10.70 20.73 4.29
C CYS A 180 -9.57 21.77 4.27
N GLN A 181 -9.83 23.02 4.69
CA GLN A 181 -8.82 24.06 4.86
C GLN A 181 -8.16 23.94 6.23
N ARG A 182 -6.84 24.12 6.25
CA ARG A 182 -6.00 24.11 7.45
C ARG A 182 -5.03 25.27 7.40
N MET A 183 -4.58 25.70 8.57
CA MET A 183 -3.55 26.71 8.76
C MET A 183 -2.30 26.04 9.31
N GLY A 184 -1.14 26.47 8.85
CA GLY A 184 0.17 26.03 9.34
C GLY A 184 1.05 27.22 9.68
N GLY A 185 1.94 27.01 10.66
CA GLY A 185 2.95 27.97 11.07
C GLY A 185 4.34 27.33 10.96
N MET A 186 5.31 28.07 10.44
CA MET A 186 6.71 27.66 10.39
C MET A 186 7.60 28.79 10.90
N VAL A 187 8.48 28.46 11.86
CA VAL A 187 9.42 29.39 12.48
C VAL A 187 10.79 28.73 12.57
N SER A 188 11.85 29.50 12.36
CA SER A 188 13.24 29.02 12.41
C SER A 188 13.89 29.48 13.71
N PHE A 189 14.54 28.56 14.44
CA PHE A 189 15.27 28.85 15.69
C PHE A 189 16.69 28.30 15.62
N ARG A 190 17.62 28.95 16.33
CA ARG A 190 19.00 28.44 16.46
C ARG A 190 19.08 27.30 17.46
N THR A 191 18.30 27.37 18.53
CA THR A 191 18.28 26.36 19.59
C THR A 191 16.85 25.98 19.97
N PHE A 192 16.68 24.79 20.55
CA PHE A 192 15.39 24.35 21.08
C PHE A 192 14.95 25.17 22.30
N GLU A 193 15.89 25.71 23.07
CA GLU A 193 15.60 26.56 24.24
C GLU A 193 14.95 27.89 23.81
N ASP A 194 15.41 28.50 22.72
CA ASP A 194 14.79 29.71 22.15
C ASP A 194 13.34 29.47 21.73
N PHE A 195 13.07 28.30 21.14
CA PHE A 195 11.72 27.87 20.79
C PHE A 195 10.81 27.79 22.03
N VAL A 196 11.25 27.11 23.09
CA VAL A 196 10.45 26.95 24.32
C VAL A 196 10.11 28.30 24.95
N ARG A 197 11.03 29.28 24.89
CA ARG A 197 10.82 30.63 25.43
C ARG A 197 9.79 31.45 24.66
N ILE A 198 9.71 31.27 23.34
CA ILE A 198 8.88 32.10 22.44
C ILE A 198 7.59 31.35 22.03
N PHE A 199 7.44 30.08 22.44
CA PHE A 199 6.32 29.21 22.08
C PHE A 199 4.95 29.84 22.30
N ASP A 200 4.72 30.42 23.49
CA ASP A 200 3.43 31.02 23.84
C ASP A 200 3.09 32.25 22.97
N GLU A 201 4.08 33.05 22.58
CA GLU A 201 3.87 34.18 21.66
C GLU A 201 3.54 33.74 20.24
N ILE A 202 4.15 32.63 19.78
CA ILE A 202 3.87 32.04 18.48
C ILE A 202 2.44 31.49 18.47
N MET A 203 2.06 30.71 19.49
CA MET A 203 0.72 30.15 19.60
C MET A 203 -0.34 31.25 19.73
N GLY A 204 -0.01 32.36 20.41
CA GLY A 204 -0.84 33.56 20.47
C GLY A 204 -1.20 34.15 19.10
N CYS A 205 -0.38 33.93 18.06
CA CYS A 205 -0.67 34.39 16.70
C CYS A 205 -1.72 33.54 15.97
N PHE A 206 -1.98 32.32 16.47
CA PHE A 206 -2.90 31.34 15.90
C PHE A 206 -4.18 31.17 16.73
N CYS A 207 -4.38 31.96 17.79
CA CYS A 207 -5.56 31.87 18.67
C CYS A 207 -6.88 32.24 17.98
N ASP A 208 -6.85 33.01 16.88
CA ASP A 208 -8.03 33.31 16.04
C ASP A 208 -8.22 32.27 14.92
N SER A 209 -7.81 31.01 15.14
CA SER A 209 -8.02 29.94 14.18
C SER A 209 -9.52 29.63 14.03
N PRO A 210 -9.98 29.25 12.81
CA PRO A 210 -11.38 28.93 12.56
C PRO A 210 -11.87 27.79 13.48
N PRO A 211 -13.19 27.68 13.72
CA PRO A 211 -13.74 26.77 14.73
C PRO A 211 -13.25 25.33 14.55
N GLN A 212 -13.12 24.62 15.67
CA GLN A 212 -12.73 23.20 15.72
C GLN A 212 -13.51 22.40 14.67
N SER A 213 -12.79 21.52 13.96
CA SER A 213 -13.43 20.61 13.00
C SER A 213 -14.51 19.80 13.74
N PRO A 214 -15.72 19.64 13.17
CA PRO A 214 -16.80 18.94 13.85
C PRO A 214 -16.36 17.50 14.18
N THR A 215 -16.30 17.19 15.46
CA THR A 215 -16.04 15.85 15.97
C THR A 215 -17.26 14.99 15.66
N PHE A 216 -17.07 13.91 14.91
CA PHE A 216 -18.13 12.92 14.69
C PHE A 216 -18.43 12.18 16.01
N PRO A 217 -19.70 11.86 16.31
CA PRO A 217 -20.03 11.04 17.47
C PRO A 217 -19.47 9.63 17.28
N GLU A 218 -19.01 9.06 18.40
CA GLU A 218 -18.29 7.79 18.53
C GLU A 218 -18.80 6.66 17.61
N SER A 219 -17.93 6.23 16.70
CA SER A 219 -17.92 4.85 16.20
C SER A 219 -16.50 4.46 15.78
N GLY A 220 -15.63 4.15 16.75
CA GLY A 220 -14.42 3.33 16.59
C GLY A 220 -13.36 3.79 15.58
N HIS A 221 -13.44 5.01 15.04
CA HIS A 221 -12.44 5.56 14.15
C HIS A 221 -11.41 6.33 14.96
N THR A 222 -10.20 5.78 15.07
CA THR A 222 -9.02 6.54 15.45
C THR A 222 -8.87 7.64 14.39
N SER A 223 -9.27 8.87 14.72
CA SER A 223 -8.82 10.04 14.01
C SER A 223 -7.29 9.97 13.91
N LEU A 224 -6.74 10.41 12.78
CA LEU A 224 -5.29 10.48 12.56
C LEU A 224 -4.55 11.36 13.59
N TYR A 225 -5.30 12.08 14.41
CA TYR A 225 -4.86 12.80 15.59
C TYR A 225 -5.94 12.56 16.66
N ASP A 226 -5.62 11.82 17.72
CA ASP A 226 -6.36 11.90 18.98
C ASP A 226 -6.04 13.31 19.50
N GLU A 227 -6.87 14.32 19.21
CA GLU A 227 -6.53 15.74 19.45
C GLU A 227 -6.24 16.03 20.95
N ASP A 228 -6.58 15.10 21.84
CA ASP A 228 -6.34 15.19 23.27
C ASP A 228 -5.06 14.48 23.76
N LYS A 229 -4.27 13.86 22.87
CA LYS A 229 -3.00 13.19 23.24
C LYS A 229 -1.86 13.55 22.28
N PHE A 230 -1.02 14.50 22.71
CA PHE A 230 0.23 14.89 22.03
C PHE A 230 1.36 13.85 22.19
N GLU A 231 1.07 12.57 21.93
CA GLU A 231 2.07 11.51 21.95
C GLU A 231 2.83 11.44 20.61
N GLU A 232 4.14 11.16 20.66
CA GLU A 232 4.97 11.02 19.46
C GLU A 232 4.56 9.78 18.67
N ASP A 233 4.05 9.98 17.44
CA ASP A 233 3.88 8.87 16.50
C ASP A 233 5.23 8.51 15.84
N ARG A 234 5.75 7.34 16.22
CA ARG A 234 7.04 6.82 15.76
C ARG A 234 7.03 6.38 14.29
N ILE A 235 5.86 6.20 13.67
CA ILE A 235 5.72 5.73 12.27
C ILE A 235 6.21 6.79 11.28
N TYR A 236 6.01 8.07 11.62
CA TYR A 236 6.36 9.22 10.78
C TYR A 236 7.75 9.78 11.07
N ARG A 237 8.55 9.11 11.92
CA ARG A 237 9.87 9.58 12.29
C ARG A 237 10.78 9.70 11.06
N HIS A 238 11.53 10.80 10.97
CA HIS A 238 12.39 11.16 9.82
C HIS A 238 11.65 11.38 8.49
N LEU A 239 10.34 11.64 8.54
CA LEU A 239 9.51 11.99 7.39
C LEU A 239 8.79 13.31 7.65
N GLU A 240 8.68 14.14 6.62
CA GLU A 240 7.83 15.34 6.68
C GLU A 240 6.35 14.92 6.72
N PRO A 241 5.55 15.39 7.69
CA PRO A 241 4.15 14.98 7.81
C PRO A 241 3.33 15.23 6.53
N ALA A 242 3.63 16.32 5.81
CA ALA A 242 2.98 16.63 4.54
C ALA A 242 3.23 15.54 3.47
N LEU A 243 4.41 14.92 3.45
CA LEU A 243 4.78 13.85 2.52
C LEU A 243 4.29 12.47 2.97
N ALA A 244 3.83 12.32 4.21
CA ALA A 244 3.39 11.04 4.77
C ALA A 244 2.25 10.40 3.98
N PHE A 245 1.34 11.22 3.43
CA PHE A 245 0.26 10.74 2.58
C PHE A 245 0.77 9.99 1.34
N GLN A 246 1.92 10.41 0.78
CA GLN A 246 2.51 9.79 -0.42
C GLN A 246 3.08 8.38 -0.15
N LEU A 247 3.30 8.01 1.12
CA LEU A 247 3.69 6.64 1.48
C LEU A 247 2.52 5.65 1.40
N GLU A 248 1.29 6.13 1.23
CA GLU A 248 0.07 5.32 1.16
C GLU A 248 -0.08 4.36 2.35
N LEU A 249 0.23 4.83 3.57
CA LEU A 249 0.18 3.99 4.78
C LEU A 249 -1.20 3.37 5.02
N ASN A 250 -2.27 4.00 4.51
CA ASN A 250 -3.63 3.45 4.52
C ASN A 250 -3.73 2.05 3.89
N ARG A 251 -2.90 1.74 2.88
CA ARG A 251 -2.86 0.40 2.28
C ARG A 251 -2.35 -0.66 3.25
N MET A 252 -1.66 -0.26 4.31
CA MET A 252 -1.11 -1.15 5.34
C MET A 252 -1.95 -1.14 6.61
N ARG A 253 -3.17 -0.57 6.60
CA ARG A 253 -4.05 -0.45 7.79
C ARG A 253 -4.38 -1.76 8.50
N ASN A 254 -4.32 -2.89 7.78
CA ASN A 254 -4.56 -4.24 8.29
C ASN A 254 -3.34 -4.80 9.06
N PHE A 255 -2.25 -4.05 9.13
CA PHE A 255 -1.04 -4.41 9.85
C PHE A 255 -0.80 -3.42 10.99
N ASP A 256 -0.33 -3.93 12.11
CA ASP A 256 0.30 -3.13 13.15
C ASP A 256 1.76 -2.89 12.75
N LEU A 257 2.14 -1.61 12.65
CA LEU A 257 3.38 -1.19 12.01
C LEU A 257 4.39 -0.71 13.03
N THR A 258 5.60 -1.25 12.94
CA THR A 258 6.75 -0.79 13.71
C THR A 258 7.81 -0.23 12.76
N ALA A 259 8.16 1.05 12.92
CA ALA A 259 9.18 1.68 12.10
C ALA A 259 10.57 1.18 12.49
N ILE A 260 11.33 0.68 11.51
CA ILE A 260 12.71 0.23 11.70
C ILE A 260 13.67 1.32 11.22
N PRO A 261 14.58 1.81 12.08
CA PRO A 261 15.52 2.86 11.71
C PRO A 261 16.45 2.37 10.59
N CYS A 262 16.54 3.17 9.52
CA CYS A 262 17.39 2.91 8.36
C CYS A 262 18.39 4.05 8.17
N ALA A 263 19.63 3.72 7.79
CA ALA A 263 20.67 4.73 7.53
C ALA A 263 20.31 5.69 6.38
N ASN A 264 19.49 5.24 5.42
CA ASN A 264 18.94 6.10 4.37
C ASN A 264 17.53 6.55 4.76
N HIS A 265 17.40 7.78 5.28
CA HIS A 265 16.11 8.36 5.68
C HIS A 265 15.12 8.61 4.53
N LYS A 266 15.53 8.46 3.25
CA LYS A 266 14.59 8.48 2.12
C LYS A 266 13.83 7.15 1.95
N MET A 267 14.29 6.10 2.62
CA MET A 267 13.66 4.79 2.65
C MET A 267 13.09 4.56 4.05
N HIS A 268 11.80 4.25 4.10
CA HIS A 268 11.07 3.93 5.31
C HIS A 268 10.82 2.42 5.34
N LEU A 269 11.40 1.75 6.33
CA LEU A 269 11.21 0.33 6.56
C LEU A 269 10.24 0.15 7.71
N TYR A 270 9.20 -0.64 7.50
CA TYR A 270 8.22 -1.01 8.50
C TYR A 270 8.20 -2.53 8.65
N LEU A 271 8.24 -3.01 9.88
CA LEU A 271 7.84 -4.37 10.20
C LEU A 271 6.35 -4.34 10.53
N GLY A 272 5.55 -4.98 9.68
CA GLY A 272 4.11 -5.11 9.85
C GLY A 272 3.73 -6.48 10.36
N ALA A 273 3.01 -6.53 11.47
CA ALA A 273 2.35 -7.71 12.00
C ALA A 273 0.86 -7.63 11.64
N ALA A 274 0.27 -8.67 11.05
CA ALA A 274 -1.15 -8.64 10.71
C ALA A 274 -2.01 -8.43 11.97
N LYS A 275 -3.02 -7.56 11.88
CA LYS A 275 -3.99 -7.37 12.96
C LYS A 275 -4.94 -8.57 12.99
N VAL A 276 -5.00 -9.23 14.13
CA VAL A 276 -5.85 -10.41 14.37
C VAL A 276 -6.74 -10.15 15.59
N GLU A 277 -7.85 -10.86 15.71
CA GLU A 277 -8.75 -10.78 16.85
C GLU A 277 -8.04 -11.16 18.16
N VAL A 278 -8.45 -10.50 19.25
CA VAL A 278 -7.85 -10.65 20.58
C VAL A 278 -7.89 -12.13 21.01
N GLY A 279 -6.71 -12.72 21.21
CA GLY A 279 -6.55 -14.13 21.60
C GLY A 279 -6.01 -15.06 20.51
N THR A 280 -5.88 -14.58 19.26
CA THR A 280 -5.25 -15.35 18.18
C THR A 280 -3.79 -14.96 18.00
N GLU A 281 -2.90 -15.94 17.80
CA GLU A 281 -1.49 -15.68 17.51
C GLU A 281 -1.31 -15.11 16.10
N VAL A 282 -0.45 -14.10 15.96
CA VAL A 282 -0.15 -13.49 14.66
C VAL A 282 0.79 -14.39 13.88
N THR A 283 0.36 -14.84 12.69
CA THR A 283 1.19 -15.70 11.81
C THR A 283 1.83 -14.94 10.64
N ASP A 284 1.25 -13.81 10.22
CA ASP A 284 1.69 -13.04 9.06
C ASP A 284 2.52 -11.82 9.45
N TYR A 285 3.84 -11.98 9.40
CA TYR A 285 4.81 -10.89 9.51
C TYR A 285 5.37 -10.51 8.14
N ARG A 286 5.40 -9.21 7.84
CA ARG A 286 5.91 -8.68 6.57
C ARG A 286 6.82 -7.48 6.80
N PHE A 287 7.90 -7.41 6.02
CA PHE A 287 8.68 -6.19 5.89
C PHE A 287 8.13 -5.36 4.74
N PHE A 288 7.69 -4.13 5.06
CA PHE A 288 7.27 -3.15 4.07
C PHE A 288 8.37 -2.12 3.89
N VAL A 289 8.85 -1.97 2.66
CA VAL A 289 9.80 -0.92 2.28
C VAL A 289 9.05 0.11 1.45
N ARG A 290 9.05 1.36 1.90
CA ARG A 290 8.47 2.50 1.17
C ARG A 290 9.55 3.52 0.89
N ALA A 291 9.55 4.10 -0.30
CA ALA A 291 10.47 5.17 -0.66
C ALA A 291 9.73 6.22 -1.48
N ILE A 292 9.93 7.49 -1.16
CA ILE A 292 9.36 8.59 -1.92
C ILE A 292 10.39 9.01 -2.97
N ILE A 293 10.07 8.74 -4.24
CA ILE A 293 10.84 9.23 -5.38
C ILE A 293 10.08 10.44 -5.92
N ARG A 294 10.67 11.63 -5.78
CA ARG A 294 10.06 12.87 -6.25
C ARG A 294 10.12 12.92 -7.78
N HIS A 295 9.03 12.52 -8.43
CA HIS A 295 8.75 12.89 -9.82
C HIS A 295 7.69 14.00 -9.81
N SER A 296 7.90 15.02 -10.66
CA SER A 296 7.10 16.25 -10.70
C SER A 296 5.62 16.05 -11.06
N ASP A 297 5.22 14.91 -11.64
CA ASP A 297 4.02 14.89 -12.49
C ASP A 297 3.00 13.75 -12.21
N LEU A 298 3.03 13.08 -11.05
CA LEU A 298 2.21 11.87 -10.82
C LEU A 298 1.22 12.00 -9.66
N VAL A 299 0.21 12.87 -9.79
CA VAL A 299 -0.94 12.89 -8.85
C VAL A 299 -2.25 13.15 -9.60
N THR A 300 -2.71 12.21 -10.44
CA THR A 300 -4.08 12.30 -11.02
C THR A 300 -4.83 10.98 -11.14
N LYS A 301 -4.18 9.82 -10.94
CA LYS A 301 -4.86 8.51 -11.09
C LYS A 301 -5.38 7.99 -9.75
N ILE A 302 -6.68 7.73 -9.70
CA ILE A 302 -7.41 7.25 -8.52
C ILE A 302 -7.56 5.72 -8.53
N MET A 303 -7.37 5.08 -9.69
CA MET A 303 -7.53 3.63 -9.89
C MET A 303 -6.32 3.01 -10.60
N PHE A 304 -6.05 1.74 -10.30
CA PHE A 304 -5.04 0.94 -10.97
C PHE A 304 -5.49 0.52 -12.37
N GLN A 305 -4.63 0.76 -13.36
CA GLN A 305 -4.84 0.34 -14.73
C GLN A 305 -3.76 -0.68 -15.11
N ALA A 306 -4.18 -1.84 -15.62
CA ALA A 306 -3.25 -2.83 -16.14
C ALA A 306 -2.60 -2.29 -17.42
N TYR A 307 -1.31 -2.59 -17.61
CA TYR A 307 -0.59 -2.29 -18.83
C TYR A 307 -0.44 -3.59 -19.65
N GLY A 308 -0.99 -3.61 -20.87
CA GLY A 308 -0.98 -4.76 -21.78
C GLY A 308 -2.36 -5.42 -21.97
N ASP A 309 -2.40 -6.50 -22.76
CA ASP A 309 -3.65 -7.18 -23.15
C ASP A 309 -4.28 -8.02 -22.02
N LYS A 310 -3.56 -8.20 -20.91
CA LYS A 310 -4.01 -9.00 -19.75
C LYS A 310 -4.34 -8.08 -18.58
N GLN A 311 -5.58 -8.13 -18.13
CA GLN A 311 -6.00 -7.47 -16.90
C GLN A 311 -5.49 -8.27 -15.70
N GLY A 312 -4.67 -7.64 -14.87
CA GLY A 312 -4.21 -8.22 -13.61
C GLY A 312 -5.25 -8.08 -12.50
N PRO A 313 -5.08 -8.79 -11.37
CA PRO A 313 -6.05 -8.83 -10.26
C PRO A 313 -6.25 -7.48 -9.56
N LEU A 314 -5.34 -6.52 -9.75
CA LEU A 314 -5.45 -5.17 -9.19
C LEU A 314 -6.09 -4.17 -10.18
N HIS A 315 -6.43 -4.58 -11.40
CA HIS A 315 -7.05 -3.69 -12.38
C HIS A 315 -8.41 -3.19 -11.86
N GLY A 316 -8.69 -1.89 -12.02
CA GLY A 316 -9.95 -1.28 -11.59
C GLY A 316 -10.03 -1.01 -10.08
N MET A 317 -9.11 -1.55 -9.27
CA MET A 317 -9.09 -1.28 -7.83
C MET A 317 -8.62 0.15 -7.52
N LEU A 318 -9.17 0.73 -6.45
CA LEU A 318 -8.73 2.03 -5.93
C LEU A 318 -7.29 1.96 -5.43
N ILE A 319 -6.53 3.05 -5.58
CA ILE A 319 -5.14 3.11 -5.10
C ILE A 319 -5.02 2.93 -3.58
N ASN A 320 -6.06 3.25 -2.82
CA ASN A 320 -6.10 3.13 -1.37
C ASN A 320 -6.45 1.72 -0.86
N THR A 321 -6.66 0.75 -1.77
CA THR A 321 -7.06 -0.61 -1.41
C THR A 321 -6.05 -1.23 -0.44
N PRO A 322 -6.50 -1.67 0.77
CA PRO A 322 -5.64 -2.32 1.76
C PRO A 322 -5.03 -3.63 1.28
N TYR A 323 -3.81 -3.91 1.72
CA TYR A 323 -3.19 -5.22 1.53
C TYR A 323 -3.93 -6.27 2.35
N VAL A 324 -4.29 -7.36 1.67
CA VAL A 324 -4.94 -8.52 2.28
C VAL A 324 -3.93 -9.29 3.13
N THR A 325 -4.33 -9.65 4.35
CA THR A 325 -3.55 -10.48 5.28
C THR A 325 -3.63 -11.95 4.86
N LYS A 326 -2.61 -12.75 5.19
CA LYS A 326 -2.62 -14.18 4.87
C LYS A 326 -3.71 -14.94 5.62
N ASP A 327 -4.01 -14.50 6.84
CA ASP A 327 -4.96 -15.17 7.73
C ASP A 327 -6.38 -15.22 7.14
N LEU A 328 -6.81 -14.19 6.38
CA LEU A 328 -8.12 -14.22 5.72
C LEU A 328 -8.21 -15.36 4.69
N LEU A 329 -7.17 -15.55 3.89
CA LEU A 329 -7.12 -16.63 2.90
C LEU A 329 -6.99 -18.00 3.59
N GLN A 330 -6.20 -18.09 4.65
CA GLN A 330 -6.04 -19.32 5.43
C GLN A 330 -7.32 -19.68 6.20
N SER A 331 -8.05 -18.71 6.73
CA SER A 331 -9.35 -18.91 7.36
C SER A 331 -10.37 -19.47 6.36
N LYS A 332 -10.43 -18.92 5.14
CA LYS A 332 -11.24 -19.49 4.06
C LYS A 332 -10.84 -20.92 3.70
N ARG A 333 -9.53 -21.20 3.61
CA ARG A 333 -9.02 -22.56 3.39
C ARG A 333 -9.40 -23.52 4.51
N PHE A 334 -9.25 -23.09 5.75
CA PHE A 334 -9.62 -23.86 6.93
C PHE A 334 -11.13 -24.13 6.96
N GLN A 335 -11.96 -23.13 6.65
CA GLN A 335 -13.41 -23.30 6.56
C GLN A 335 -13.79 -24.35 5.50
N ALA A 336 -13.22 -24.25 4.29
CA ALA A 336 -13.43 -25.25 3.24
C ALA A 336 -13.00 -26.66 3.69
N GLN A 337 -11.81 -26.78 4.30
CA GLN A 337 -11.27 -28.05 4.80
C GLN A 337 -12.13 -28.63 5.94
N SER A 338 -12.63 -27.79 6.84
CA SER A 338 -13.53 -28.21 7.93
C SER A 338 -14.85 -28.78 7.42
N LEU A 339 -15.29 -28.33 6.24
CA LEU A 339 -16.45 -28.84 5.51
C LEU A 339 -16.10 -30.04 4.60
N GLY A 340 -14.85 -30.51 4.63
CA GLY A 340 -14.39 -31.65 3.85
C GLY A 340 -14.18 -31.38 2.36
N THR A 341 -14.02 -30.10 1.96
CA THR A 341 -13.79 -29.72 0.56
C THR A 341 -12.51 -28.87 0.40
N THR A 342 -12.05 -28.73 -0.85
CA THR A 342 -10.92 -27.87 -1.18
C THR A 342 -11.39 -26.44 -1.41
N TYR A 343 -10.61 -25.46 -0.96
CA TYR A 343 -10.91 -24.06 -1.24
C TYR A 343 -10.91 -23.78 -2.74
N ILE A 344 -11.89 -23.01 -3.20
CA ILE A 344 -12.22 -22.93 -4.63
C ILE A 344 -11.07 -22.36 -5.49
N TYR A 345 -10.29 -21.41 -4.95
CA TYR A 345 -9.14 -20.84 -5.65
C TYR A 345 -7.89 -21.76 -5.66
N ASP A 346 -7.89 -22.85 -4.90
CA ASP A 346 -6.85 -23.88 -4.97
C ASP A 346 -7.18 -24.96 -6.04
N ILE A 347 -8.40 -24.96 -6.59
CA ILE A 347 -8.82 -25.90 -7.66
C ILE A 347 -7.94 -25.83 -8.92
N PRO A 348 -7.60 -24.65 -9.50
CA PRO A 348 -6.74 -24.58 -10.68
C PRO A 348 -5.38 -25.26 -10.46
N GLU A 349 -4.82 -25.15 -9.24
CA GLU A 349 -3.58 -25.83 -8.92
C GLU A 349 -3.77 -27.35 -8.78
N MET A 350 -4.93 -27.82 -8.29
CA MET A 350 -5.25 -29.26 -8.34
C MET A 350 -5.35 -29.79 -9.78
N PHE A 351 -5.87 -29.01 -10.74
CA PHE A 351 -5.81 -29.36 -12.16
C PHE A 351 -4.36 -29.48 -12.64
N ARG A 352 -3.49 -28.52 -12.28
CA ARG A 352 -2.06 -28.55 -12.63
C ARG A 352 -1.38 -29.81 -12.10
N GLN A 353 -1.56 -30.13 -10.81
CA GLN A 353 -0.98 -31.32 -10.19
C GLN A 353 -1.51 -32.62 -10.83
N SER A 354 -2.79 -32.65 -11.19
CA SER A 354 -3.39 -33.80 -11.88
C SER A 354 -2.83 -33.97 -13.31
N LEU A 355 -2.60 -32.86 -14.02
CA LEU A 355 -1.93 -32.87 -15.33
C LEU A 355 -0.49 -33.38 -15.21
N ILE A 356 0.28 -32.93 -14.21
CA ILE A 356 1.66 -33.41 -13.97
C ILE A 356 1.66 -34.93 -13.80
N LYS A 357 0.81 -35.46 -12.92
CA LYS A 357 0.66 -36.91 -12.72
C LYS A 357 0.25 -37.64 -14.01
N LEU A 358 -0.61 -37.04 -14.83
CA LEU A 358 -1.02 -37.59 -16.11
C LEU A 358 0.16 -37.68 -17.08
N TRP A 359 0.95 -36.60 -17.23
CA TRP A 359 2.16 -36.59 -18.06
C TRP A 359 3.20 -37.61 -17.59
N GLU A 360 3.42 -37.73 -16.28
CA GLU A 360 4.34 -38.73 -15.71
C GLU A 360 3.88 -40.16 -16.04
N SER A 361 2.60 -40.47 -15.80
CA SER A 361 2.04 -41.79 -16.06
C SER A 361 2.08 -42.17 -17.54
N MET A 362 1.77 -41.23 -18.44
CA MET A 362 1.72 -41.43 -19.89
C MET A 362 3.12 -41.47 -20.53
N SER A 363 4.10 -40.74 -19.99
CA SER A 363 5.49 -40.80 -20.47
C SER A 363 6.13 -42.19 -20.28
N THR A 364 5.61 -42.97 -19.33
CA THR A 364 6.01 -44.36 -19.12
C THR A 364 5.39 -45.31 -20.16
N GLN A 365 4.22 -44.95 -20.72
CA GLN A 365 3.43 -45.82 -21.60
C GLN A 365 3.63 -45.51 -23.09
N ALA A 366 3.95 -44.26 -23.45
CA ALA A 366 4.13 -43.85 -24.84
C ALA A 366 5.16 -42.72 -24.98
N PHE A 367 5.72 -42.60 -26.18
CA PHE A 367 6.72 -41.60 -26.51
C PHE A 367 6.05 -40.27 -26.88
N PHE A 368 6.02 -39.34 -25.92
CA PHE A 368 5.48 -37.98 -26.09
C PHE A 368 6.62 -36.95 -26.20
N PRO A 369 6.36 -35.74 -26.74
CA PRO A 369 7.29 -34.63 -26.61
C PRO A 369 7.62 -34.34 -25.14
N SER A 370 8.75 -33.65 -24.92
CA SER A 370 9.16 -33.27 -23.56
C SER A 370 8.04 -32.50 -22.85
N PRO A 371 7.73 -32.84 -21.59
CA PRO A 371 6.64 -32.19 -20.88
C PRO A 371 6.88 -30.68 -20.77
N PRO A 372 5.82 -29.83 -20.91
CA PRO A 372 5.96 -28.40 -20.72
C PRO A 372 6.36 -28.09 -19.27
N LEU A 373 7.04 -26.96 -19.07
CA LEU A 373 7.33 -26.48 -17.72
C LEU A 373 6.04 -26.31 -16.92
N PRO A 374 6.03 -26.58 -15.59
CA PRO A 374 4.82 -26.48 -14.78
C PRO A 374 4.05 -25.17 -14.96
N SER A 375 4.75 -24.04 -15.11
CA SER A 375 4.15 -22.72 -15.34
C SER A 375 3.41 -22.58 -16.67
N ASP A 376 3.77 -23.36 -17.69
CA ASP A 376 3.22 -23.34 -19.05
C ASP A 376 2.19 -24.48 -19.29
N MET A 377 2.11 -25.47 -18.39
CA MET A 377 1.16 -26.60 -18.52
C MET A 377 -0.31 -26.19 -18.41
N LEU A 378 -0.60 -25.16 -17.61
CA LEU A 378 -1.94 -24.65 -17.38
C LEU A 378 -1.89 -23.12 -17.27
N THR A 379 -2.63 -22.47 -18.17
CA THR A 379 -2.95 -21.04 -18.09
C THR A 379 -4.44 -20.87 -17.85
N TYR A 380 -4.84 -19.87 -17.08
CA TYR A 380 -6.25 -19.63 -16.79
C TYR A 380 -6.54 -18.14 -16.68
N THR A 381 -7.75 -17.76 -17.06
CA THR A 381 -8.30 -16.40 -16.94
C THR A 381 -9.60 -16.48 -16.17
N GLU A 382 -9.70 -15.72 -15.08
CA GLU A 382 -10.94 -15.61 -14.30
C GLU A 382 -11.98 -14.81 -15.08
N LEU A 383 -13.20 -15.32 -15.13
CA LEU A 383 -14.33 -14.73 -15.82
C LEU A 383 -15.20 -13.99 -14.81
N VAL A 384 -15.37 -12.68 -15.02
CA VAL A 384 -16.14 -11.79 -14.14
C VAL A 384 -17.29 -11.17 -14.95
N LEU A 385 -18.42 -10.88 -14.31
CA LEU A 385 -19.61 -10.33 -14.95
C LEU A 385 -19.48 -8.85 -15.34
N ASP A 386 -18.73 -8.07 -14.56
CA ASP A 386 -18.53 -6.64 -14.77
C ASP A 386 -17.10 -6.19 -14.37
N ASP A 387 -16.71 -5.00 -14.82
CA ASP A 387 -15.44 -4.35 -14.45
C ASP A 387 -15.44 -3.83 -13.00
N GLN A 388 -16.55 -3.96 -12.26
CA GLN A 388 -16.71 -3.46 -10.90
C GLN A 388 -16.32 -4.49 -9.83
N GLY A 389 -16.04 -5.74 -10.21
CA GLY A 389 -15.39 -6.71 -9.34
C GLY A 389 -16.19 -7.07 -8.09
N GLN A 390 -17.52 -7.17 -8.21
CA GLN A 390 -18.36 -7.52 -7.06
C GLN A 390 -18.09 -8.97 -6.60
N LEU A 391 -17.82 -9.15 -5.30
CA LEU A 391 -17.58 -10.46 -4.71
C LEU A 391 -18.88 -11.29 -4.68
N ILE A 392 -18.95 -12.29 -5.57
CA ILE A 392 -20.05 -13.25 -5.70
C ILE A 392 -19.63 -14.64 -5.22
N GLY A 393 -20.59 -15.45 -4.77
CA GLY A 393 -20.34 -16.82 -4.26
C GLY A 393 -20.05 -17.88 -5.32
N MET A 394 -19.69 -17.45 -6.53
CA MET A 394 -19.45 -18.30 -7.70
C MET A 394 -18.25 -17.77 -8.45
N VAL A 395 -17.37 -18.66 -8.90
CA VAL A 395 -16.18 -18.31 -9.66
C VAL A 395 -16.13 -19.17 -10.92
N ALA A 396 -15.60 -18.58 -11.99
CA ALA A 396 -15.47 -19.24 -13.27
C ALA A 396 -14.12 -18.91 -13.90
N TRP A 397 -13.51 -19.89 -14.57
CA TRP A 397 -12.26 -19.72 -15.28
C TRP A 397 -12.34 -20.32 -16.68
N LYS A 398 -11.79 -19.61 -17.66
CA LYS A 398 -11.36 -20.22 -18.92
C LYS A 398 -9.94 -20.73 -18.73
N MET A 399 -9.76 -22.05 -18.79
CA MET A 399 -8.48 -22.71 -18.60
C MET A 399 -7.99 -23.31 -19.92
N SER A 400 -6.73 -23.05 -20.27
CA SER A 400 -6.03 -23.71 -21.38
C SER A 400 -5.02 -24.70 -20.84
N LEU A 401 -5.25 -25.99 -21.12
CA LEU A 401 -4.56 -27.14 -20.55
C LEU A 401 -3.70 -27.81 -21.63
N LYS A 402 -2.40 -27.97 -21.42
CA LYS A 402 -1.53 -28.79 -22.27
C LYS A 402 -1.47 -30.21 -21.73
N SER A 403 -2.09 -31.14 -22.44
CA SER A 403 -2.19 -32.56 -22.05
C SER A 403 -1.40 -33.44 -23.02
N PRO A 404 -1.03 -34.68 -22.66
CA PRO A 404 -0.33 -35.58 -23.60
C PRO A 404 -1.10 -35.80 -24.91
N GLU A 405 -2.43 -35.84 -24.83
CA GLU A 405 -3.36 -35.99 -25.97
C GLU A 405 -3.41 -34.74 -26.85
N TYR A 406 -3.30 -33.55 -26.23
CA TYR A 406 -3.34 -32.25 -26.90
C TYR A 406 -2.17 -31.38 -26.41
N PRO A 407 -0.95 -31.59 -26.95
CA PRO A 407 0.26 -30.85 -26.53
C PRO A 407 0.18 -29.36 -26.82
N ASP A 408 -0.52 -28.97 -27.89
CA ASP A 408 -0.73 -27.57 -28.28
C ASP A 408 -1.69 -26.83 -27.34
N GLY A 409 -2.42 -27.57 -26.51
CA GLY A 409 -3.39 -27.03 -25.56
C GLY A 409 -4.83 -27.33 -25.95
N ARG A 410 -5.69 -27.44 -24.93
CA ARG A 410 -7.15 -27.49 -25.08
C ARG A 410 -7.81 -26.57 -24.07
N ASP A 411 -8.86 -25.88 -24.50
CA ASP A 411 -9.59 -24.95 -23.66
C ASP A 411 -10.79 -25.63 -23.00
N ILE A 412 -11.04 -25.28 -21.75
CA ILE A 412 -12.21 -25.68 -20.98
C ILE A 412 -12.74 -24.50 -20.16
N ILE A 413 -14.03 -24.55 -19.81
CA ILE A 413 -14.62 -23.66 -18.81
C ILE A 413 -14.80 -24.44 -17.51
N VAL A 414 -14.24 -23.94 -16.42
CA VAL A 414 -14.43 -24.47 -15.07
C VAL A 414 -15.25 -23.49 -14.27
N ILE A 415 -16.34 -23.95 -13.68
CA ILE A 415 -17.22 -23.17 -12.79
C ILE A 415 -17.23 -23.85 -11.44
N GLY A 416 -17.23 -23.09 -10.35
CA GLY A 416 -17.44 -23.67 -9.02
C GLY A 416 -17.87 -22.66 -7.97
N ASN A 417 -18.50 -23.18 -6.92
CA ASN A 417 -19.01 -22.37 -5.81
C ASN A 417 -17.90 -22.05 -4.81
N ASP A 418 -17.91 -20.83 -4.28
CA ASP A 418 -17.17 -20.52 -3.06
C ASP A 418 -18.02 -20.90 -1.84
N ILE A 419 -17.79 -22.08 -1.25
CA ILE A 419 -18.51 -22.54 -0.06
C ILE A 419 -18.30 -21.59 1.14
N THR A 420 -17.20 -20.83 1.16
CA THR A 420 -16.90 -19.86 2.23
C THR A 420 -17.76 -18.61 2.12
N TYR A 421 -18.40 -18.38 0.97
CA TYR A 421 -19.30 -17.27 0.74
C TYR A 421 -20.76 -17.72 0.86
N ARG A 422 -21.46 -17.32 1.92
CA ARG A 422 -22.88 -17.64 2.17
C ARG A 422 -23.19 -19.13 1.96
N ILE A 423 -22.31 -20.02 2.43
CA ILE A 423 -22.44 -21.49 2.35
C ILE A 423 -22.53 -21.98 0.89
N GLY A 424 -21.98 -21.24 -0.06
CA GLY A 424 -22.07 -21.55 -1.49
C GLY A 424 -23.51 -21.51 -2.03
N SER A 425 -24.40 -20.72 -1.41
CA SER A 425 -25.80 -20.59 -1.84
C SER A 425 -25.95 -19.81 -3.15
N PHE A 426 -26.87 -20.26 -3.99
CA PHE A 426 -27.19 -19.65 -5.28
C PHE A 426 -28.10 -18.45 -5.14
N GLY A 427 -27.58 -17.25 -5.38
CA GLY A 427 -28.38 -16.05 -5.58
C GLY A 427 -28.42 -15.63 -7.05
N PRO A 428 -29.16 -14.56 -7.38
CA PRO A 428 -29.34 -14.11 -8.75
C PRO A 428 -28.03 -13.76 -9.47
N GLN A 429 -27.03 -13.25 -8.74
CA GLN A 429 -25.72 -12.92 -9.33
C GLN A 429 -24.89 -14.18 -9.60
N GLU A 430 -24.92 -15.16 -8.69
CA GLU A 430 -24.27 -16.45 -8.89
C GLU A 430 -24.87 -17.22 -10.07
N ASP A 431 -26.21 -17.21 -10.19
CA ASP A 431 -26.94 -17.80 -11.31
C ASP A 431 -26.56 -17.13 -12.63
N LEU A 432 -26.42 -15.80 -12.63
CA LEU A 432 -26.06 -15.04 -13.82
C LEU A 432 -24.63 -15.38 -14.29
N LEU A 433 -23.65 -15.48 -13.38
CA LEU A 433 -22.29 -15.90 -13.75
C LEU A 433 -22.31 -17.32 -14.32
N PHE A 434 -23.02 -18.25 -13.66
CA PHE A 434 -23.14 -19.63 -14.11
C PHE A 434 -23.77 -19.71 -15.51
N LEU A 435 -24.81 -18.92 -15.78
CA LEU A 435 -25.48 -18.82 -17.08
C LEU A 435 -24.52 -18.31 -18.15
N ARG A 436 -23.85 -17.17 -17.92
CA ARG A 436 -22.94 -16.55 -18.89
C ARG A 436 -21.73 -17.42 -19.21
N ALA A 437 -21.11 -18.02 -18.20
CA ALA A 437 -20.00 -18.96 -18.40
C ALA A 437 -20.45 -20.21 -19.18
N SER A 438 -21.68 -20.69 -18.95
CA SER A 438 -22.25 -21.81 -19.70
C SER A 438 -22.63 -21.44 -21.14
N GLU A 439 -23.09 -20.22 -21.39
CA GLU A 439 -23.30 -19.69 -22.75
C GLU A 439 -21.99 -19.61 -23.52
N LEU A 440 -20.92 -19.11 -22.89
CA LEU A 440 -19.59 -19.05 -23.48
C LEU A 440 -19.08 -20.44 -23.87
N ALA A 441 -19.17 -21.42 -22.97
CA ALA A 441 -18.75 -22.80 -23.24
C ALA A 441 -19.52 -23.39 -24.44
N ARG A 442 -20.83 -23.14 -24.54
CA ARG A 442 -21.68 -23.59 -25.66
C ARG A 442 -21.34 -22.88 -26.97
N ALA A 443 -21.04 -21.58 -26.93
CA ALA A 443 -20.68 -20.80 -28.12
C ALA A 443 -19.34 -21.23 -28.71
N GLU A 444 -18.35 -21.54 -27.86
CA GLU A 444 -17.03 -22.02 -28.29
C GLU A 444 -16.98 -23.54 -28.55
N GLY A 445 -18.01 -24.28 -28.13
CA GLY A 445 -18.07 -25.75 -28.27
C GLY A 445 -17.08 -26.48 -27.36
N ILE A 446 -16.63 -25.85 -26.27
CA ILE A 446 -15.64 -26.41 -25.34
C ILE A 446 -16.28 -27.06 -24.12
N PRO A 447 -15.62 -28.06 -23.49
CA PRO A 447 -16.12 -28.71 -22.29
C PRO A 447 -16.35 -27.74 -21.12
N ARG A 448 -17.47 -27.92 -20.41
CA ARG A 448 -17.79 -27.20 -19.18
C ARG A 448 -17.73 -28.16 -17.99
N ILE A 449 -16.83 -27.89 -17.05
CA ILE A 449 -16.68 -28.63 -15.79
C ILE A 449 -17.29 -27.81 -14.67
N TYR A 450 -18.10 -28.45 -13.82
CA TYR A 450 -18.70 -27.82 -12.65
C TYR A 450 -18.25 -28.52 -11.36
N VAL A 451 -17.62 -27.75 -10.47
CA VAL A 451 -17.20 -28.20 -9.13
C VAL A 451 -18.31 -27.84 -8.14
N ALA A 452 -19.10 -28.85 -7.77
CA ALA A 452 -20.30 -28.68 -6.94
C ALA A 452 -19.96 -28.79 -5.44
N ALA A 453 -19.98 -27.66 -4.74
CA ALA A 453 -19.90 -27.58 -3.29
C ALA A 453 -20.84 -26.45 -2.81
N ASN A 454 -22.14 -26.75 -2.66
CA ASN A 454 -23.18 -25.75 -2.47
C ASN A 454 -24.26 -26.20 -1.47
N SER A 455 -25.15 -25.27 -1.11
CA SER A 455 -26.30 -25.48 -0.22
C SER A 455 -27.65 -25.25 -0.91
N GLY A 456 -27.67 -25.22 -2.26
CA GLY A 456 -28.87 -24.92 -3.04
C GLY A 456 -29.20 -23.42 -3.14
N ALA A 457 -30.47 -23.10 -3.37
CA ALA A 457 -30.94 -21.73 -3.56
C ALA A 457 -30.77 -20.90 -2.28
N ARG A 458 -30.40 -19.63 -2.42
CA ARG A 458 -30.26 -18.69 -1.31
C ARG A 458 -31.61 -18.42 -0.66
N ILE A 459 -31.69 -18.69 0.64
CA ILE A 459 -32.85 -18.39 1.46
C ILE A 459 -32.54 -17.14 2.28
N GLY A 460 -33.51 -16.23 2.38
CA GLY A 460 -33.41 -15.03 3.19
C GLY A 460 -34.80 -14.47 3.49
N LEU A 461 -34.93 -13.80 4.63
CA LEU A 461 -36.09 -13.00 5.00
C LEU A 461 -35.67 -11.51 5.00
N ALA A 462 -36.63 -10.60 4.93
CA ALA A 462 -36.37 -9.16 5.03
C ALA A 462 -36.07 -8.80 6.51
N GLU A 463 -34.79 -8.82 6.89
CA GLU A 463 -34.34 -8.50 8.24
C GLU A 463 -34.65 -7.04 8.63
N GLU A 464 -34.69 -6.13 7.67
CA GLU A 464 -35.08 -4.73 7.88
C GLU A 464 -36.52 -4.62 8.41
N ILE A 465 -37.42 -5.49 7.94
CA ILE A 465 -38.82 -5.50 8.37
C ILE A 465 -38.96 -6.26 9.70
N ARG A 466 -38.06 -7.19 10.01
CA ARG A 466 -38.14 -8.05 11.21
C ARG A 466 -38.20 -7.27 12.52
N HIS A 467 -37.50 -6.15 12.60
CA HIS A 467 -37.52 -5.30 13.80
C HIS A 467 -38.61 -4.22 13.76
N MET A 468 -39.24 -4.02 12.60
CA MET A 468 -40.27 -3.00 12.37
C MET A 468 -41.70 -3.56 12.37
N PHE A 469 -41.89 -4.87 12.18
CA PHE A 469 -43.24 -5.42 12.13
C PHE A 469 -43.87 -5.48 13.52
N HIS A 470 -45.12 -5.04 13.60
CA HIS A 470 -45.94 -5.12 14.80
C HIS A 470 -47.06 -6.14 14.58
N VAL A 471 -47.30 -6.99 15.58
CA VAL A 471 -48.39 -7.97 15.53
C VAL A 471 -49.64 -7.35 16.15
N ALA A 472 -50.71 -7.26 15.37
CA ALA A 472 -52.03 -6.87 15.86
C ALA A 472 -52.75 -8.09 16.45
N TRP A 473 -52.53 -8.34 17.75
CA TRP A 473 -53.17 -9.44 18.47
C TRP A 473 -54.68 -9.21 18.66
N VAL A 474 -55.45 -10.30 18.73
CA VAL A 474 -56.89 -10.23 19.10
C VAL A 474 -57.06 -9.77 20.54
N ASP A 475 -56.11 -10.15 21.40
CA ASP A 475 -56.00 -9.74 22.79
C ASP A 475 -54.51 -9.50 23.09
N PRO A 476 -54.09 -8.26 23.38
CA PRO A 476 -52.68 -7.96 23.67
C PRO A 476 -52.11 -8.74 24.86
N GLU A 477 -52.96 -9.16 25.81
CA GLU A 477 -52.56 -9.88 27.03
C GLU A 477 -52.55 -11.41 26.83
N ASP A 478 -53.18 -11.93 25.76
CA ASP A 478 -53.21 -13.36 25.43
C ASP A 478 -52.79 -13.62 23.97
N PRO A 479 -51.48 -13.84 23.72
CA PRO A 479 -50.94 -14.12 22.38
C PRO A 479 -51.48 -15.40 21.73
N TYR A 480 -52.10 -16.31 22.50
CA TYR A 480 -52.66 -17.56 21.97
C TYR A 480 -54.11 -17.41 21.48
N LYS A 481 -54.74 -16.26 21.73
CA LYS A 481 -56.13 -16.01 21.34
C LYS A 481 -56.23 -15.76 19.85
N VAL A 482 -56.60 -16.81 19.11
CA VAL A 482 -56.82 -16.73 17.67
C VAL A 482 -58.27 -16.31 17.38
N GLN A 483 -58.47 -15.44 16.40
CA GLN A 483 -59.82 -15.10 15.93
C GLN A 483 -60.52 -16.39 15.48
N PRO A 484 -61.74 -16.70 15.96
CA PRO A 484 -62.47 -17.85 15.45
C PRO A 484 -62.73 -17.60 13.95
N THR A 485 -62.20 -18.50 13.11
CA THR A 485 -62.44 -18.50 11.67
C THR A 485 -63.95 -18.51 11.43
N ARG A 486 -64.50 -17.40 10.92
CA ARG A 486 -65.88 -17.37 10.41
C ARG A 486 -65.95 -18.38 9.26
N ARG A 487 -66.62 -19.51 9.52
CA ARG A 487 -67.05 -20.45 8.47
C ARG A 487 -68.11 -19.82 7.58
#